data_AF-A0A9N9D308-F1
#
_entry.id   AF-A0A9N9D308-F1
#
_cell.length_a   1.000
_cell.length_b   1.000
_cell.length_c   1.000
_cell.angle_alpha   90.00
_cell.angle_beta   90.00
_cell.angle_gamma   90.00
#
_symmetry.space_group_name_H-M   'P 1'
#
loop_
_entity.id
_entity.type
_entity.pdbx_description
1 polymer ?
#
loop_
_entity_poly.entity_id
_entity_poly.type
_entity_poly.pdbx_seq_one_letter_code
_entity_poly.pdbx_strand_id
1 'polypeptide(L)'
;CSSALETEFSVQAYVSGSVDDGLQFIEKEKSDVYYAFTTKPSGFLSHKSRDVYVTEDAPFPPIIPALYSLYHDFVKDLKKAT
;
A
#
# COMPACT_ATOMS: atom_id res chain seq x y z
N CYS A 1 -12.88 9.32 14.19
CA CYS A 1 -13.38 10.07 13.02
C CYS A 1 -14.91 10.13 13.12
N SER A 2 -15.48 11.16 13.76
CA SER A 2 -16.92 11.24 14.07
C SER A 2 -17.82 11.47 12.85
N SER A 3 -17.23 11.77 11.69
CA SER A 3 -17.92 11.99 10.42
C SER A 3 -18.29 10.70 9.66
N ALA A 4 -17.78 9.52 10.07
CA ALA A 4 -18.02 8.24 9.39
C ALA A 4 -18.96 7.28 10.16
N LEU A 5 -19.57 7.71 11.27
CA LEU A 5 -20.38 6.87 12.18
C LEU A 5 -19.66 5.63 12.75
N GLU A 6 -18.32 5.58 12.65
CA GLU A 6 -17.54 4.47 13.19
C GLU A 6 -17.40 4.58 14.71
N THR A 7 -17.86 3.56 15.43
CA THR A 7 -17.77 3.46 16.90
C THR A 7 -16.39 3.05 17.38
N GLU A 8 -15.62 2.35 16.55
CA GLU A 8 -14.29 1.82 16.88
C GLU A 8 -13.37 1.80 15.65
N PHE A 9 -12.06 1.90 15.88
CA PHE A 9 -11.02 1.77 14.86
C PHE A 9 -10.19 0.52 15.14
N SER A 10 -10.09 -0.36 14.15
CA SER A 10 -9.24 -1.55 14.21
C SER A 10 -8.23 -1.56 13.06
N VAL A 11 -7.01 -1.96 13.37
CA VAL A 11 -5.96 -2.13 12.36
C VAL A 11 -6.29 -3.35 11.52
N GLN A 12 -6.51 -3.14 10.22
CA GLN A 12 -6.86 -4.19 9.26
C GLN A 12 -5.62 -4.83 8.63
N ALA A 13 -4.56 -4.06 8.40
CA ALA A 13 -3.31 -4.56 7.84
C ALA A 13 -2.13 -3.68 8.27
N TYR A 14 -0.96 -4.29 8.43
CA TYR A 14 0.31 -3.57 8.56
C TYR A 14 0.95 -3.45 7.18
N VAL A 15 1.73 -2.38 6.98
CA VAL A 15 2.48 -2.18 5.74
C VAL A 15 3.97 -2.26 6.03
N SER A 16 4.67 -3.07 5.24
CA SER A 16 6.13 -3.20 5.29
C SER A 16 6.75 -3.05 3.90
N GLY A 17 8.07 -2.83 3.84
CA GLY A 17 8.82 -2.65 2.60
C GLY A 17 9.06 -1.19 2.22
N SER A 18 9.36 -0.97 0.94
CA SER A 18 9.74 0.33 0.37
C SER A 18 9.00 0.55 -0.94
N VAL A 19 8.61 1.79 -1.24
CA VAL A 19 8.00 2.10 -2.53
C VAL A 19 8.91 1.83 -3.73
N ASP A 20 10.23 1.74 -3.54
CA ASP A 20 11.19 1.39 -4.60
C ASP A 20 11.27 -0.10 -4.89
N ASP A 21 11.05 -0.93 -3.88
CA ASP A 21 11.22 -2.39 -3.98
C ASP A 21 9.88 -3.13 -4.00
N GLY A 22 8.80 -2.46 -3.59
CA GLY A 22 7.49 -3.03 -3.39
C GLY A 22 7.04 -2.93 -1.93
N LEU A 23 5.72 -2.86 -1.75
CA LEU A 23 5.09 -2.85 -0.43
C LEU A 23 4.37 -4.17 -0.18
N GLN A 24 4.33 -4.60 1.08
CA GLN A 24 3.58 -5.76 1.52
C GLN A 24 2.54 -5.32 2.55
N PHE A 25 1.32 -5.85 2.42
CA PHE A 25 0.20 -5.63 3.33
C PHE A 25 -0.05 -6.93 4.07
N ILE A 26 0.28 -6.96 5.35
CA ILE A 26 0.33 -8.17 6.17
C ILE A 26 -0.76 -8.16 7.25
N GLU A 27 -1.26 -9.35 7.59
CA GLU A 27 -2.18 -9.54 8.71
C GLU A 27 -1.53 -9.12 10.02
N LYS A 28 -2.33 -8.53 10.91
CA LYS A 28 -1.90 -8.10 12.25
C LYS A 28 -1.32 -9.23 13.10
N GLU A 29 -2.00 -10.37 13.12
CA GLU A 29 -1.71 -11.46 14.06
C GLU A 29 -0.86 -12.56 13.45
N LYS A 30 -0.73 -12.59 12.12
CA LYS A 30 0.05 -13.60 11.39
C LYS A 30 0.92 -12.91 10.34
N SER A 31 2.18 -12.70 10.66
CA SER A 31 3.16 -12.06 9.77
C SER A 31 3.34 -12.75 8.42
N ASP A 32 2.99 -14.04 8.35
CA ASP A 32 3.16 -14.87 7.16
C ASP A 32 1.94 -14.82 6.23
N VAL A 33 0.87 -14.13 6.64
CA VAL A 33 -0.34 -13.93 5.84
C VAL A 33 -0.29 -12.56 5.16
N TYR A 34 -0.30 -12.59 3.83
CA TYR A 34 -0.26 -11.41 2.97
C TYR A 34 -1.63 -11.16 2.36
N TYR A 35 -2.19 -9.98 2.60
CA TYR A 35 -3.43 -9.52 1.96
C TYR A 35 -3.17 -8.88 0.59
N ALA A 36 -2.02 -8.24 0.43
CA ALA A 36 -1.63 -7.65 -0.84
C ALA A 36 -0.13 -7.42 -0.91
N PHE A 37 0.39 -7.30 -2.12
CA PHE A 37 1.72 -6.75 -2.35
C PHE A 37 1.77 -5.93 -3.64
N THR A 38 2.68 -4.98 -3.69
CA THR A 38 3.00 -4.22 -4.89
C THR A 38 4.40 -4.56 -5.36
N THR A 39 4.61 -4.63 -6.66
CA THR A 39 5.94 -4.86 -7.22
C THR A 39 6.77 -3.58 -7.19
N LYS A 40 8.10 -3.75 -7.30
CA LYS A 40 8.99 -2.64 -7.60
C LYS A 40 8.50 -1.89 -8.86
N PRO A 41 8.62 -0.56 -8.91
CA PRO A 41 8.31 0.20 -10.11
C PRO A 41 9.11 -0.32 -11.30
N SER A 42 8.43 -0.51 -12.43
CA SER A 42 9.00 -0.81 -13.73
C SER A 42 8.63 0.31 -14.72
N GLY A 43 9.44 0.49 -15.76
CA GLY A 43 9.22 1.52 -16.79
C GLY A 43 10.42 2.44 -17.02
N PHE A 44 10.37 3.21 -18.11
CA PHE A 44 11.46 4.11 -18.53
C PHE A 44 11.03 5.58 -18.41
N LEU A 45 11.96 6.44 -17.97
CA LEU A 45 11.84 7.90 -17.83
C LEU A 45 10.71 8.41 -16.91
N SER A 46 9.48 8.54 -17.43
CA SER A 46 8.37 9.27 -16.78
C SER A 46 7.14 8.41 -16.48
N HIS A 47 7.10 7.17 -16.96
CA HIS A 47 5.98 6.26 -16.75
C HIS A 47 6.40 5.12 -15.82
N LYS A 48 6.40 5.41 -14.52
CA LYS A 48 6.54 4.36 -13.50
C LYS A 48 5.21 3.61 -13.41
N SER A 49 5.24 2.32 -13.75
CA SER A 49 4.15 1.38 -13.50
C SER A 49 4.54 0.40 -12.42
N ARG A 50 3.58 -0.14 -11.68
CA ARG A 50 3.78 -1.26 -10.78
C ARG A 50 2.56 -2.16 -10.82
N ASP A 51 2.78 -3.44 -10.61
CA ASP A 51 1.70 -4.40 -10.48
C ASP A 51 1.22 -4.41 -9.02
N VAL A 52 -0.08 -4.63 -8.85
CA VAL A 52 -0.72 -4.70 -7.55
C VAL A 52 -1.46 -6.03 -7.49
N TYR A 53 -1.08 -6.86 -6.52
CA TYR A 53 -1.69 -8.15 -6.27
C TYR A 53 -2.44 -8.06 -4.93
N VAL A 54 -3.70 -8.47 -4.94
CA VAL A 54 -4.58 -8.44 -3.77
C VAL A 54 -5.25 -9.80 -3.66
N THR A 55 -5.22 -10.39 -2.48
CA THR A 55 -5.88 -11.66 -2.22
C THR A 55 -7.37 -11.46 -2.02
N GLU A 56 -8.17 -12.50 -2.23
CA GLU A 56 -9.64 -12.43 -2.12
C GLU A 56 -10.11 -12.15 -0.67
N ASP A 57 -9.31 -12.50 0.32
CA ASP A 57 -9.57 -12.33 1.75
C ASP A 57 -9.07 -11.00 2.32
N ALA A 58 -8.52 -10.12 1.48
CA ALA A 58 -8.05 -8.81 1.91
C ALA A 58 -9.18 -7.98 2.55
N PRO A 59 -9.01 -7.45 3.76
CA PRO A 59 -10.04 -6.69 4.47
C PRO A 59 -10.18 -5.24 3.97
N PHE A 60 -9.72 -4.98 2.74
CA PHE A 60 -9.73 -3.66 2.12
C PHE A 60 -10.00 -3.77 0.62
N PRO A 61 -10.57 -2.72 0.00
CA PRO A 61 -10.77 -2.68 -1.44
C PRO A 61 -9.45 -2.83 -2.21
N PRO A 62 -9.43 -3.52 -3.37
CA PRO A 62 -8.20 -3.74 -4.15
C PRO A 62 -7.43 -2.48 -4.58
N ILE A 63 -8.07 -1.32 -4.55
CA ILE A 63 -7.46 -0.03 -4.88
C ILE A 63 -6.54 0.52 -3.76
N ILE A 64 -6.68 0.05 -2.52
CA ILE A 64 -5.94 0.60 -1.38
C ILE A 64 -4.42 0.45 -1.53
N PRO A 65 -3.86 -0.71 -1.89
CA PRO A 65 -2.41 -0.83 -2.09
C PRO A 65 -1.85 0.07 -3.20
N ALA A 66 -2.65 0.30 -4.25
CA ALA A 66 -2.27 1.19 -5.35
C ALA A 66 -2.19 2.65 -4.89
N LEU A 67 -3.23 3.14 -4.19
CA LEU A 67 -3.27 4.51 -3.66
C LEU A 67 -2.19 4.76 -2.61
N TYR A 68 -1.96 3.78 -1.73
CA TYR A 68 -0.92 3.87 -0.72
C TYR A 68 0.47 3.98 -1.37
N SER A 69 0.74 3.16 -2.39
CA SER A 69 2.00 3.23 -3.15
C SER A 69 2.17 4.58 -3.85
N LEU A 70 1.12 5.09 -4.50
CA LEU A 70 1.12 6.40 -5.18
C LEU A 70 1.38 7.55 -4.21
N TYR A 71 0.73 7.53 -3.04
CA TYR A 71 0.92 8.54 -2.01
C TYR A 71 2.38 8.61 -1.54
N HIS A 72 2.97 7.46 -1.24
CA HIS A 72 4.36 7.42 -0.77
C HIS A 72 5.37 7.72 -1.86
N ASP A 73 5.11 7.36 -3.12
CA ASP A 73 5.89 7.83 -4.27
C ASP A 73 5.89 9.37 -4.35
N PHE A 74 4.71 9.99 -4.25
CA PHE A 74 4.58 11.44 -4.28
C PHE A 74 5.34 12.11 -3.14
N VAL A 75 5.15 11.63 -1.90
CA VAL A 75 5.87 12.15 -0.72
C VAL A 75 7.38 11.99 -0.88
N LYS A 76 7.84 10.88 -1.45
CA LYS A 76 9.26 10.63 -1.69
C LYS A 76 9.82 11.59 -2.75
N ASP A 77 9.15 11.74 -3.88
CA ASP A 77 9.62 12.60 -4.96
C ASP A 77 9.56 14.09 -4.55
N LEU A 78 8.60 14.48 -3.71
CA LEU A 78 8.59 15.80 -3.06
C LEU A 78 9.84 16.02 -2.19
N LYS A 79 10.22 15.04 -1.36
CA LYS A 79 11.43 15.12 -0.51
C LYS A 79 12.74 15.19 -1.30
N LYS A 80 12.79 14.66 -2.52
CA LYS A 80 13.97 14.78 -3.39
C LYS A 80 14.11 16.16 -4.04
N ALA A 81 13.00 16.90 -4.16
CA ALA A 81 12.95 18.19 -4.84
C ALA A 81 13.29 19.38 -3.91
N THR A 82 13.24 19.17 -2.59
CA THR A 82 13.70 20.07 -1.52
C THR A 82 15.12 19.75 -1.08
#